data_AF-A0A2W5YI53-F1
#
_entry.id   AF-A0A2W5YI53-F1
#
_cell.length_a   1.000
_cell.length_b   1.000
_cell.length_c   1.000
_cell.angle_alpha   90.00
_cell.angle_beta   90.00
_cell.angle_gamma   90.00
#
_symmetry.space_group_name_H-M   'P 1'
#
loop_
_entity.id
_entity.type
_entity.pdbx_description
1 polymer ?
#
loop_
_entity_poly.entity_id
_entity_poly.type
_entity_poly.pdbx_seq_one_letter_code
_entity_poly.pdbx_strand_id
1 'polypeptide(L)'
;MSPSRGGEQLELELERSGGFAGLFLRASFQYSELSESERGAVELCFEHWPGSDPGAGQPDRFCYRLDLAERTALVPEAHWPQALNALLTALRPAPG
;
A
#
# COMPACT_ATOMS: atom_id res chain seq x y z
N MET A 1 28.43 -6.41 -24.74
CA MET A 1 27.47 -7.29 -24.04
C MET A 1 27.37 -6.79 -22.61
N SER A 2 26.36 -5.98 -22.31
CA SER A 2 26.07 -5.56 -20.94
C SER A 2 25.29 -6.68 -20.26
N PRO A 3 25.67 -7.12 -19.05
CA PRO A 3 24.82 -8.04 -18.30
C PRO A 3 23.57 -7.26 -17.85
N SER A 4 22.41 -7.70 -18.32
CA SER A 4 21.11 -7.32 -17.79
C SER A 4 21.09 -7.72 -16.31
N ARG A 5 21.45 -6.79 -15.41
CA ARG A 5 21.22 -7.00 -13.99
C ARG A 5 19.71 -7.19 -13.86
N GLY A 6 19.30 -8.33 -13.31
CA GLY A 6 17.96 -8.49 -12.78
C GLY A 6 17.72 -7.36 -11.81
N GLY A 7 17.07 -6.30 -12.29
CA GLY A 7 16.53 -5.28 -11.41
C GLY A 7 15.41 -5.99 -10.70
N GLU A 8 15.57 -6.22 -9.40
CA GLU A 8 14.48 -6.66 -8.54
C GLU A 8 13.31 -5.72 -8.81
N GLN A 9 12.29 -6.26 -9.49
CA GLN A 9 11.05 -5.56 -9.76
C GLN A 9 10.36 -5.43 -8.41
N LEU A 10 10.55 -4.27 -7.78
CA LEU A 10 9.94 -3.98 -6.48
C LEU A 10 8.42 -3.95 -6.68
N GLU A 11 7.75 -4.91 -6.06
CA GLU A 11 6.29 -4.98 -6.05
C GLU A 11 5.76 -4.26 -4.82
N LEU A 12 4.84 -3.33 -5.04
CA LEU A 12 4.07 -2.66 -3.99
C LEU A 12 2.77 -3.43 -3.79
N GLU A 13 2.59 -4.03 -2.62
CA GLU A 13 1.31 -4.58 -2.21
C GLU A 13 0.51 -3.50 -1.49
N LEU A 14 -0.76 -3.34 -1.88
CA LEU A 14 -1.72 -2.46 -1.22
C LEU A 14 -2.88 -3.31 -0.70
N GLU A 15 -3.10 -3.24 0.59
CA GLU A 15 -4.24 -3.85 1.24
C GLU A 15 -5.12 -2.78 1.89
N ARG A 16 -6.42 -2.88 1.74
CA ARG A 16 -7.40 -2.12 2.52
C ARG A 16 -8.09 -3.05 3.50
N SER A 17 -8.04 -2.69 4.78
CA SER A 17 -8.72 -3.37 5.87
C SER A 17 -9.67 -2.42 6.61
N GLY A 18 -10.65 -2.95 7.34
CA GLY A 18 -11.65 -2.17 8.08
C GLY A 18 -13.05 -2.22 7.46
N GLY A 19 -14.07 -1.85 8.24
CA GLY A 19 -15.49 -1.97 7.89
C GLY A 19 -16.18 -3.22 8.44
N PHE A 20 -17.52 -3.19 8.53
CA PHE A 20 -18.33 -4.35 8.94
C PHE A 20 -18.10 -5.52 7.96
N ALA A 21 -17.86 -6.73 8.49
CA ALA A 21 -17.68 -8.03 7.79
C ALA A 21 -16.24 -8.50 7.46
N GLY A 22 -15.18 -7.83 7.92
CA GLY A 22 -13.81 -8.40 7.86
C GLY A 22 -13.28 -8.63 6.44
N LEU A 23 -13.79 -7.88 5.46
CA LEU A 23 -13.34 -7.94 4.07
C LEU A 23 -11.97 -7.27 3.93
N PHE A 24 -11.02 -8.00 3.36
CA PHE A 24 -9.73 -7.46 2.93
C PHE A 24 -9.74 -7.28 1.42
N LEU A 25 -9.44 -6.08 0.95
CA LEU A 25 -9.19 -5.83 -0.46
C LEU A 25 -7.69 -5.73 -0.71
N ARG A 26 -7.20 -6.34 -1.78
CA ARG A 26 -5.78 -6.29 -2.16
C ARG A 26 -5.59 -5.92 -3.62
N ALA A 27 -4.46 -5.30 -3.90
CA ALA A 27 -3.91 -5.07 -5.24
C ALA A 27 -2.38 -5.06 -5.15
N SER A 28 -1.72 -5.44 -6.24
CA SER A 28 -0.26 -5.37 -6.35
C SER A 28 0.11 -4.55 -7.59
N PHE A 29 1.18 -3.78 -7.47
CA PHE A 29 1.66 -2.90 -8.52
C PHE A 29 3.17 -3.03 -8.68
N GLN A 30 3.66 -2.94 -9.90
CA GLN A 30 5.08 -2.74 -10.12
C GLN A 30 5.45 -1.31 -9.71
N TYR A 31 6.31 -1.16 -8.70
CA TYR A 31 6.69 0.16 -8.19
C TYR A 31 7.36 1.04 -9.26
N SER A 32 8.02 0.42 -10.24
CA SER A 32 8.58 1.11 -11.41
C SER A 32 7.53 1.69 -12.35
N GLU A 33 6.30 1.15 -12.36
CA GLU A 33 5.19 1.61 -13.21
C GLU A 33 4.40 2.76 -12.60
N LEU A 34 4.59 3.03 -11.30
CA LEU A 34 4.03 4.20 -10.64
C LEU A 34 4.61 5.49 -11.24
N SER A 35 3.78 6.52 -11.30
CA SER A 35 4.23 7.87 -11.61
C SER A 35 5.17 8.41 -10.53
N GLU A 36 5.93 9.46 -10.85
CA GLU A 36 6.81 10.11 -9.87
C GLU A 36 6.03 10.66 -8.66
N SER A 37 4.82 11.18 -8.89
CA SER A 37 3.95 11.68 -7.83
C SER A 37 3.45 10.56 -6.91
N GLU A 38 3.07 9.41 -7.48
CA GLU A 38 2.66 8.23 -6.71
C GLU A 38 3.82 7.67 -5.90
N ARG A 39 5.01 7.52 -6.50
CA ARG A 39 6.20 7.08 -5.76
C ARG A 39 6.52 8.00 -4.60
N GLY A 40 6.52 9.32 -4.82
CA GLY A 40 6.75 10.30 -3.76
C GLY A 40 5.72 10.18 -2.63
N ALA A 41 4.45 9.97 -2.97
CA ALA A 41 3.41 9.76 -1.96
C ALA A 41 3.57 8.45 -1.18
N VAL A 42 3.99 7.35 -1.84
CA VAL A 42 4.32 6.08 -1.19
C VAL A 42 5.48 6.25 -0.21
N GLU A 43 6.54 6.97 -0.61
CA GLU A 43 7.67 7.26 0.28
C GLU A 43 7.23 8.04 1.53
N LEU A 44 6.40 9.08 1.35
CA LEU A 44 5.83 9.83 2.47
C LEU A 44 4.99 8.94 3.39
N CYS A 45 4.27 7.95 2.86
CA CYS A 45 3.55 6.99 3.69
C CYS A 45 4.49 6.18 4.59
N PHE A 46 5.61 5.68 4.05
CA PHE A 46 6.60 4.95 4.83
C PHE A 46 7.33 5.81 5.87
N GLU A 47 7.54 7.09 5.58
CA GLU A 47 8.18 8.04 6.51
C GLU A 47 7.26 8.42 7.69
N HIS A 48 5.99 8.69 7.41
CA HIS A 48 5.05 9.23 8.39
C HIS A 48 4.20 8.18 9.10
N TRP A 49 3.99 7.02 8.49
CA TRP A 49 3.23 5.90 9.04
C TRP A 49 4.00 4.59 9.00
N PRO A 50 5.23 4.53 9.56
CA PRO A 50 6.03 3.30 9.56
C PRO A 50 5.28 2.18 10.30
N GLY A 51 5.34 0.98 9.72
CA GLY A 51 4.64 -0.20 10.21
C GLY A 51 5.08 -0.59 11.62
N SER A 52 4.21 -0.31 12.58
CA SER A 52 4.10 -1.07 13.83
C SER A 52 2.62 -1.36 13.96
N ASP A 53 2.29 -2.65 14.08
CA ASP A 53 0.95 -3.26 14.19
C ASP A 53 -0.11 -2.23 14.63
N PRO A 54 -1.19 -1.99 13.85
CA PRO A 54 -2.23 -1.06 14.26
C PRO A 54 -2.98 -1.76 15.38
N GLY A 55 -2.42 -1.66 16.59
CA GLY A 55 -2.90 -2.35 17.77
C GLY A 55 -4.41 -2.20 17.85
N ALA A 56 -5.08 -3.36 17.85
CA ALA A 56 -6.38 -3.62 18.45
C ALA A 56 -7.01 -2.36 19.10
N GLY A 57 -7.68 -1.50 18.32
CA GLY A 57 -8.12 -0.24 18.93
C GLY A 57 -8.90 0.77 18.12
N GLN A 58 -8.98 0.68 16.79
CA GLN A 58 -9.85 1.59 16.02
C GLN A 58 -10.99 0.81 15.34
N PRO A 59 -12.11 0.63 16.05
CA PRO A 59 -13.19 -0.25 15.61
C PRO A 59 -13.94 0.21 14.34
N ASP A 60 -13.70 1.43 13.83
CA ASP A 60 -14.63 2.04 12.86
C ASP A 60 -14.00 2.80 11.68
N ARG A 61 -12.72 2.57 11.33
CA ARG A 61 -12.10 3.26 10.17
C ARG A 61 -11.32 2.32 9.26
N PHE A 62 -11.40 2.56 7.96
CA PHE A 62 -10.57 1.86 6.99
C PHE A 62 -9.10 2.26 7.18
N CYS A 63 -8.21 1.28 7.02
CA CYS A 63 -6.76 1.44 7.02
C CYS A 63 -6.19 0.83 5.73
N TYR A 64 -5.19 1.49 5.17
CA TYR A 64 -4.44 1.03 4.02
C TYR A 64 -3.06 0.56 4.47
N ARG A 65 -2.75 -0.71 4.21
CA ARG A 65 -1.42 -1.26 4.41
C ARG A 65 -0.69 -1.25 3.07
N LEU A 66 0.50 -0.67 3.06
CA LEU A 66 1.43 -0.68 1.94
C LEU A 66 2.63 -1.53 2.33
N ASP A 67 2.95 -2.54 1.54
CA ASP A 67 4.15 -3.36 1.71
C ASP A 67 5.03 -3.23 0.47
N LEU A 68 6.31 -2.89 0.66
CA LEU A 68 7.31 -2.74 -0.40
C LEU A 68 8.66 -3.23 0.12
N ALA A 69 9.13 -4.38 -0.38
CA ALA A 69 10.31 -5.06 0.13
C ALA A 69 10.24 -5.25 1.66
N GLU A 70 11.19 -4.68 2.42
CA GLU A 70 11.24 -4.78 3.90
C GLU A 70 10.51 -3.63 4.62
N ARG A 71 9.75 -2.81 3.89
CA ARG A 71 9.03 -1.65 4.43
C ARG A 71 7.54 -1.91 4.44
N THR A 72 6.93 -1.62 5.57
CA THR A 72 5.47 -1.61 5.73
C THR A 72 5.03 -0.23 6.18
N ALA A 73 3.92 0.27 5.65
CA ALA A 73 3.21 1.45 6.15
C ALA A 73 1.76 1.13 6.44
N LEU A 74 1.22 1.74 7.50
CA LEU A 74 -0.17 1.59 7.92
C LEU A 74 -0.85 2.95 7.96
N VAL A 75 -1.51 3.29 6.87
CA VAL A 75 -2.06 4.61 6.61
C VAL A 75 -3.56 4.63 6.92
N PRO A 76 -4.03 5.41 7.91
CA PRO A 76 -5.45 5.60 8.14
C PRO A 76 -6.10 6.27 6.93
N GLU A 77 -7.35 5.92 6.60
CA GLU A 77 -8.03 6.48 5.42
C GLU A 77 -8.11 8.02 5.42
N ALA A 78 -8.23 8.64 6.59
CA ALA A 78 -8.23 10.10 6.74
C ALA A 78 -6.91 10.78 6.32
N HIS A 79 -5.82 10.01 6.23
CA HIS A 79 -4.49 10.47 5.86
C HIS A 79 -4.03 9.89 4.52
N TRP A 80 -4.90 9.17 3.82
CA TRP A 80 -4.57 8.60 2.52
C TRP A 80 -4.23 9.70 1.50
N PRO A 81 -3.05 9.66 0.85
CA PRO A 81 -2.66 10.68 -0.10
C PRO A 81 -3.54 10.66 -1.35
N GLN A 82 -4.02 11.83 -1.78
CA GLN A 82 -4.85 11.96 -2.98
C GLN A 82 -4.15 11.43 -4.25
N ALA A 83 -2.82 11.55 -4.32
CA ALA A 83 -2.02 11.05 -5.44
C ALA A 83 -2.15 9.52 -5.62
N LEU A 84 -2.48 8.77 -4.57
CA LEU A 84 -2.62 7.32 -4.61
C LEU A 84 -4.07 6.84 -4.85
N ASN A 85 -5.04 7.77 -5.01
CA ASN A 85 -6.45 7.42 -5.20
C ASN A 85 -6.71 6.52 -6.42
N ALA A 86 -5.91 6.65 -7.48
CA ALA A 86 -6.03 5.81 -8.67
C ALA A 86 -5.80 4.32 -8.34
N LEU A 87 -4.87 4.01 -7.43
CA LEU A 87 -4.55 2.65 -7.01
C LEU A 87 -5.74 1.96 -6.32
N LEU A 88 -6.58 2.71 -5.62
CA LEU A 88 -7.77 2.17 -4.95
C LEU A 88 -8.78 1.54 -5.92
N THR A 89 -8.77 1.94 -7.19
CA THR A 89 -9.67 1.38 -8.22
C THR A 89 -9.31 -0.05 -8.61
N ALA A 90 -8.07 -0.47 -8.35
CA ALA A 90 -7.59 -1.82 -8.65
C ALA A 90 -7.85 -2.81 -7.50
N LEU A 91 -8.25 -2.33 -6.32
CA LEU A 91 -8.54 -3.18 -5.15
C LEU A 91 -9.64 -4.20 -5.45
N ARG A 92 -9.38 -5.46 -5.12
CA ARG A 92 -10.35 -6.57 -5.25
C ARG A 92 -10.38 -7.39 -3.95
N PRO A 93 -11.51 -8.06 -3.64
CA PRO A 93 -11.54 -9.00 -2.53
C PRO A 93 -10.42 -10.03 -2.66
N ALA A 94 -9.64 -10.22 -1.60
CA ALA A 94 -8.65 -11.29 -1.56
C ALA A 94 -9.40 -12.66 -1.52
N PRO A 95 -8.94 -13.68 -2.26
CA PRO A 95 -9.47 -15.04 -2.08
C PRO A 95 -9.22 -15.48 -0.64
N GLY A 96 -10.28 -15.95 0.03
CA GLY A 96 -10.24 -16.47 1.39
C GLY A 96 -9.68 -17.88 1.49
#